data_AF-A0A969BT59-F1
#
_entry.id   AF-A0A969BT59-F1
#
_cell.length_a   1.000
_cell.length_b   1.000
_cell.length_c   1.000
_cell.angle_alpha   90.00
_cell.angle_beta   90.00
_cell.angle_gamma   90.00
#
_symmetry.space_group_name_H-M   'P 1'
#
loop_
_entity.id
_entity.type
_entity.pdbx_description
1 polymer ?
#
loop_
_entity_poly.entity_id
_entity_poly.type
_entity_poly.pdbx_seq_one_letter_code
_entity_poly.pdbx_strand_id
1 'polypeptide(L)'
;MRTIEISAKAKTVNALLRQAQRTNLILRTADGFEFILAEIDDFNREIELTRKNKKLMTFLARRAKETKTVSAAEARIRLGLSAAVSPGAQQGVVLTAAPQRTGKRSLSRRSRSTR
;
A
#
# COMPACT_ATOMS: atom_id res chain seq x y z
N MET A 1 -20.67 1.13 17.90
CA MET A 1 -21.52 1.95 17.01
C MET A 1 -22.97 1.60 17.28
N ARG A 2 -23.88 2.55 17.16
CA ARG A 2 -25.33 2.33 17.30
C ARG A 2 -25.94 2.25 15.90
N THR A 3 -26.70 1.19 15.63
CA THR A 3 -27.46 1.06 14.38
C THR A 3 -28.79 1.78 14.51
N ILE A 4 -29.18 2.51 13.48
CA ILE A 4 -30.49 3.15 13.35
C ILE A 4 -31.12 2.61 12.06
N GLU A 5 -32.32 2.06 12.18
CA GLU A 5 -33.09 1.57 11.03
C GLU A 5 -33.63 2.75 10.21
N ILE A 6 -33.36 2.75 8.91
CA ILE A 6 -33.85 3.79 8.00
C ILE A 6 -35.16 3.31 7.35
N SER A 7 -36.23 4.08 7.51
CA SER A 7 -37.52 3.77 6.89
C SER A 7 -37.44 3.82 5.36
N ALA A 8 -38.10 2.88 4.68
CA ALA A 8 -38.26 2.91 3.22
C ALA A 8 -38.91 4.21 2.70
N LYS A 9 -39.70 4.90 3.54
CA LYS A 9 -40.36 6.17 3.19
C LYS A 9 -39.40 7.38 3.19
N ALA A 10 -38.21 7.25 3.77
CA ALA A 10 -37.21 8.33 3.83
C ALA A 10 -36.49 8.52 2.50
N LYS A 11 -37.19 9.09 1.50
CA LYS A 11 -36.73 9.17 0.11
C LYS A 11 -35.32 9.77 -0.04
N THR A 12 -35.05 10.88 0.65
CA THR A 12 -33.77 11.61 0.56
C THR A 12 -32.61 10.79 1.12
N VAL A 13 -32.77 10.22 2.31
CA VAL A 13 -31.73 9.38 2.93
C VAL A 13 -31.48 8.14 2.08
N ASN A 14 -32.54 7.48 1.61
CA ASN A 14 -32.42 6.30 0.75
C ASN A 14 -31.75 6.62 -0.60
N ALA A 15 -31.89 7.83 -1.13
CA ALA A 15 -31.17 8.25 -2.34
C ALA A 15 -29.66 8.37 -2.07
N LEU A 16 -29.27 8.99 -0.96
CA LEU A 16 -27.87 9.08 -0.54
C LEU A 16 -27.27 7.70 -0.27
N LEU A 17 -28.01 6.80 0.38
CA LEU A 17 -27.58 5.42 0.64
C LEU A 17 -27.31 4.65 -0.68
N ARG A 18 -28.19 4.76 -1.68
CA ARG A 18 -27.96 4.14 -3.00
C ARG A 18 -26.74 4.69 -3.72
N GLN A 19 -26.42 5.97 -3.52
CA GLN A 19 -25.21 6.56 -4.08
C GLN A 19 -23.97 6.08 -3.30
N ALA A 20 -24.07 5.94 -1.98
CA ALA A 20 -23.02 5.44 -1.10
C ALA A 20 -22.61 3.98 -1.40
N GLN A 21 -23.53 3.15 -1.93
CA GLN A 21 -23.25 1.79 -2.40
C GLN A 21 -22.30 1.74 -3.61
N ARG A 22 -22.20 2.83 -4.37
CA ARG A 22 -21.34 2.90 -5.57
C ARG A 22 -20.04 3.64 -5.30
N THR A 23 -20.08 4.59 -4.39
CA THR A 23 -18.94 5.44 -4.04
C THR A 23 -19.12 6.03 -2.65
N ASN A 24 -18.02 6.17 -1.91
CA ASN A 24 -18.04 6.86 -0.61
C ASN A 24 -18.46 8.33 -0.80
N LEU A 25 -19.29 8.84 0.11
CA LEU A 25 -19.77 10.21 0.11
C LEU A 25 -19.25 10.96 1.34
N ILE A 26 -18.85 12.21 1.14
CA ILE A 26 -18.61 13.17 2.21
C ILE A 26 -19.81 14.11 2.25
N LEU A 27 -20.54 14.12 3.36
CA LEU A 27 -21.65 15.01 3.63
C LEU A 27 -21.14 16.17 4.48
N ARG A 28 -21.21 17.39 3.97
CA ARG A 28 -20.82 18.60 4.69
C ARG A 28 -22.05 19.42 5.05
N THR A 29 -22.20 19.78 6.31
CA THR A 29 -23.27 20.68 6.76
C THR A 29 -22.94 22.14 6.45
N ALA A 30 -23.96 23.01 6.47
CA ALA A 30 -23.74 24.45 6.30
C ALA A 30 -22.79 25.03 7.36
N ASP A 31 -22.79 24.45 8.56
CA ASP A 31 -21.94 24.84 9.68
C ASP A 31 -20.50 24.28 9.57
N GLY A 32 -20.19 23.55 8.50
CA GLY A 32 -18.84 23.06 8.20
C GLY A 32 -18.50 21.69 8.80
N PHE A 33 -19.44 21.00 9.44
CA PHE A 33 -19.19 19.63 9.92
C PHE A 33 -19.21 18.65 8.75
N GLU A 34 -18.25 17.74 8.74
CA GLU A 34 -18.10 16.72 7.70
C GLU A 34 -18.39 15.32 8.25
N PHE A 35 -19.16 14.54 7.48
CA PHE A 35 -19.55 13.16 7.79
C PHE A 35 -19.23 12.28 6.59
N ILE A 36 -18.89 11.02 6.84
CA ILE A 36 -18.69 10.04 5.76
C ILE A 36 -19.89 9.09 5.74
N LEU A 37 -20.48 8.92 4.56
CA LEU A 37 -21.46 7.87 4.28
C LEU A 37 -20.82 6.87 3.30
N ALA A 38 -20.58 5.67 3.80
CA ALA A 38 -20.03 4.56 3.04
C ALA A 38 -20.85 3.31 3.35
N GLU A 39 -21.02 2.45 2.35
CA GLU A 39 -21.52 1.11 2.60
C GLU A 39 -20.58 0.38 3.55
N ILE A 40 -21.15 -0.26 4.57
CA ILE A 40 -20.38 -1.18 5.40
C ILE A 40 -20.19 -2.44 4.56
N ASP A 41 -19.06 -2.53 3.86
CA ASP A 41 -18.62 -3.77 3.23
C ASP A 41 -18.40 -4.84 4.31
N ASP A 42 -18.77 -6.09 4.01
CA ASP A 42 -18.67 -7.23 4.94
C ASP A 42 -17.25 -7.37 5.50
N PHE A 43 -16.24 -6.95 4.73
CA PHE A 43 -14.85 -6.94 5.17
C PHE A 43 -14.58 -5.99 6.36
N ASN A 44 -15.20 -4.81 6.40
CA ASN A 44 -15.04 -3.89 7.53
C ASN A 44 -15.69 -4.47 8.80
N ARG A 45 -16.84 -5.14 8.63
CA ARG A 45 -17.51 -5.84 9.72
C ARG A 45 -16.70 -7.05 10.19
N GLU A 46 -16.10 -7.81 9.27
CA GLU A 46 -15.22 -8.93 9.56
C GLU A 46 -13.98 -8.46 10.33
N ILE A 47 -13.37 -7.33 9.95
CA ILE A 47 -12.26 -6.73 10.69
C ILE A 47 -12.69 -6.35 12.12
N GLU A 48 -13.86 -5.73 12.31
CA GLU A 48 -14.37 -5.41 13.65
C GLU A 48 -14.56 -6.65 14.51
N LEU A 49 -15.11 -7.72 13.94
CA LEU A 49 -15.30 -8.99 14.63
C LEU A 49 -13.95 -9.67 14.93
N THR A 50 -13.02 -9.64 13.97
CA THR A 50 -11.67 -10.20 14.10
C THR A 50 -10.88 -9.50 15.19
N ARG A 51 -10.99 -8.17 15.32
CA ARG A 51 -10.37 -7.39 16.41
C ARG A 51 -10.89 -7.75 17.80
N LYS A 52 -12.11 -8.30 17.92
CA LYS A 52 -12.65 -8.78 19.21
C LYS A 52 -12.05 -10.12 19.63
N ASN A 53 -11.40 -10.86 18.73
CA ASN A 53 -10.73 -12.11 19.07
C ASN A 53 -9.42 -11.83 19.82
N LYS A 54 -9.49 -11.81 21.15
CA LYS A 54 -8.35 -11.53 22.04
C LYS A 54 -7.16 -12.45 21.79
N LYS A 55 -7.40 -13.74 21.51
CA LYS A 55 -6.32 -14.72 21.27
C LYS A 55 -5.53 -14.37 20.01
N LEU A 56 -6.23 -14.07 18.92
CA LEU A 56 -5.63 -13.63 17.68
C LEU A 56 -4.87 -12.30 17.85
N MET A 57 -5.49 -11.30 18.49
CA MET A 57 -4.86 -9.99 18.69
C MET A 57 -3.60 -10.07 19.55
N THR A 58 -3.59 -10.89 20.60
CA THR A 58 -2.38 -11.12 21.42
C THR A 58 -1.27 -11.81 20.61
N PHE A 59 -1.63 -12.80 19.78
CA PHE A 59 -0.67 -13.45 18.90
C PHE A 59 -0.06 -12.46 17.90
N LEU A 60 -0.88 -11.64 17.26
CA LEU A 60 -0.43 -10.62 16.30
C LEU A 60 0.44 -9.55 16.98
N ALA A 61 0.07 -9.09 18.18
CA ALA A 61 0.86 -8.13 18.95
C ALA A 61 2.26 -8.69 19.31
N ARG A 62 2.36 -10.00 19.57
CA ARG A 62 3.64 -10.66 19.79
C ARG A 62 4.46 -10.73 18.51
N ARG A 63 3.84 -11.08 17.37
CA ARG A 63 4.52 -11.17 16.06
C ARG A 63 4.96 -9.81 15.53
N ALA A 64 4.19 -8.75 15.77
CA ALA A 64 4.54 -7.39 15.35
C ALA A 64 5.84 -6.86 16.00
N LYS A 65 6.25 -7.43 17.14
CA LYS A 65 7.50 -7.09 17.83
C LYS A 65 8.68 -7.95 17.40
N GLU A 66 8.47 -8.94 16.53
CA GLU A 66 9.52 -9.82 16.05
C GLU A 66 10.37 -9.07 15.01
N THR A 67 11.64 -8.84 15.34
CA THR A 67 12.59 -8.09 14.48
C THR A 67 13.33 -8.99 13.50
N LYS A 68 13.18 -10.31 13.64
CA LYS A 68 13.82 -11.29 12.75
C LYS A 68 13.12 -11.24 11.40
N THR A 69 13.85 -10.78 10.39
CA THR A 69 13.43 -10.81 9.00
C THR A 69 14.27 -11.83 8.24
N VAL A 70 13.67 -12.45 7.24
CA VAL A 70 14.37 -13.31 6.28
C VAL A 70 14.17 -12.72 4.90
N SER A 71 15.18 -12.84 4.04
CA SER A 71 15.01 -12.40 2.66
C SER A 71 13.99 -13.30 1.95
N ALA A 72 13.32 -12.78 0.91
CA ALA A 72 12.40 -13.58 0.11
C ALA A 72 13.10 -14.81 -0.52
N ALA A 73 14.38 -14.70 -0.87
CA ALA A 73 15.19 -15.80 -1.40
C ALA A 73 15.42 -16.89 -0.35
N GLU A 74 15.81 -16.50 0.87
CA GLU A 74 16.00 -17.41 2.00
C GLU A 74 14.67 -18.08 2.42
N ALA A 75 13.57 -17.33 2.40
CA ALA A 75 12.24 -17.87 2.67
C ALA A 75 11.84 -18.95 1.65
N ARG A 76 12.11 -18.71 0.35
CA ARG A 76 11.84 -19.71 -0.71
C ARG A 76 12.64 -21.00 -0.51
N ILE A 77 13.91 -20.90 -0.13
CA ILE A 77 14.75 -22.07 0.18
C ILE A 77 14.18 -22.84 1.38
N ARG A 78 13.85 -22.14 2.47
CA ARG A 78 13.28 -22.77 3.68
C ARG A 78 11.91 -23.42 3.46
N LEU A 79 11.13 -22.90 2.53
CA LEU A 79 9.82 -23.43 2.15
C LEU A 79 9.91 -24.53 1.08
N GLY A 80 11.11 -24.92 0.63
CA GLY A 80 11.30 -25.91 -0.43
C GLY A 80 10.84 -25.44 -1.82
N LEU A 81 10.66 -24.13 -1.99
CA LEU A 81 10.20 -23.47 -3.22
C LEU A 81 11.36 -22.96 -4.09
N SER A 82 12.60 -23.36 -3.76
CA SER A 82 13.73 -23.15 -4.66
C SER A 82 13.50 -23.98 -5.91
N ALA A 83 12.88 -23.36 -6.91
CA ALA A 83 12.84 -23.89 -8.26
C ALA A 83 14.25 -24.34 -8.62
N ALA A 84 14.36 -25.55 -9.14
CA ALA A 84 15.51 -25.95 -9.92
C ALA A 84 15.84 -24.79 -10.87
N VAL A 85 17.03 -24.23 -10.73
CA VAL A 85 17.64 -23.50 -11.82
C VAL A 85 17.79 -24.54 -12.92
N SER A 86 16.86 -24.58 -13.87
CA SER A 86 17.08 -25.26 -15.14
C SER A 86 18.33 -24.61 -15.77
N PRO A 87 19.40 -25.36 -16.02
CA PRO A 87 20.55 -24.83 -16.74
C PRO A 87 20.18 -24.83 -18.23
N GLY A 88 19.53 -23.76 -18.68
CA GLY A 88 19.11 -23.63 -20.06
C GLY A 88 18.85 -22.17 -20.41
N ALA A 89 19.76 -21.61 -21.21
CA ALA A 89 19.84 -20.22 -21.68
C ALA A 89 20.38 -19.24 -20.61
N GLN A 90 21.55 -18.60 -20.75
CA GLN A 90 22.21 -18.14 -21.97
C GLN A 90 23.74 -18.15 -21.75
N GLN A 91 24.43 -19.00 -22.51
CA GLN A 91 25.79 -18.70 -22.96
C GLN A 91 25.64 -17.75 -24.15
N GLY A 92 26.30 -16.60 -24.10
CA GLY A 92 26.15 -15.58 -25.12
C GLY A 92 27.16 -14.44 -24.95
N VAL A 93 28.36 -14.70 -25.44
CA VAL A 93 29.29 -13.73 -26.05
C VAL A 93 30.02 -12.77 -25.11
N VAL A 94 31.28 -13.15 -24.89
CA VAL A 94 32.43 -12.25 -24.73
C VAL A 94 32.39 -11.20 -25.84
N LEU A 95 32.23 -9.92 -25.49
CA LEU A 95 32.70 -8.82 -26.31
C LEU A 95 33.70 -7.99 -25.51
N THR A 96 34.96 -8.21 -25.85
CA THR A 96 36.11 -7.34 -25.66
C THR A 96 35.81 -5.89 -26.08
N ALA A 97 36.12 -4.93 -25.20
CA ALA A 97 36.94 -3.74 -25.51
C ALA A 97 37.07 -2.79 -24.29
N ALA A 98 38.28 -2.68 -23.74
CA ALA A 98 38.79 -1.46 -23.10
C ALA A 98 39.10 -0.39 -24.19
N PRO A 99 39.44 0.90 -23.92
CA PRO A 99 39.99 1.45 -22.68
C PRO A 99 39.52 2.85 -22.27
N GLN A 100 40.09 3.29 -21.13
CA GLN A 100 40.06 4.66 -20.61
C GLN A 100 40.49 5.72 -21.65
N ARG A 101 39.83 6.89 -21.64
CA ARG A 101 40.47 8.17 -21.96
C ARG A 101 39.68 9.37 -21.43
N THR A 102 40.27 10.01 -20.41
CA THR A 102 40.49 11.45 -20.25
C THR A 102 39.55 12.43 -20.97
N GLY A 103 38.82 13.24 -20.19
CA GLY A 103 38.18 14.47 -20.65
C GLY A 103 38.07 15.49 -19.51
N LYS A 104 39.08 16.35 -19.38
CA LYS A 104 39.10 17.51 -18.47
C LYS A 104 38.24 18.65 -19.05
N ARG A 105 37.71 19.49 -18.14
CA ARG A 105 37.09 20.83 -18.30
C ARG A 105 35.64 20.79 -18.85
N SER A 106 34.68 21.54 -18.30
CA SER A 106 34.76 22.91 -17.78
C SER A 106 33.84 23.16 -16.57
N LEU A 107 34.41 23.56 -15.44
CA LEU A 107 33.71 24.24 -14.37
C LEU A 107 33.49 25.70 -14.77
N SER A 108 32.23 26.07 -14.99
CA SER A 108 31.77 27.45 -14.99
C SER A 108 31.89 28.01 -13.58
N ARG A 109 32.83 28.95 -13.36
CA ARG A 109 32.86 29.81 -12.18
C ARG A 109 33.48 31.17 -12.51
N ARG A 110 32.63 32.19 -12.37
CA ARG A 110 32.87 33.53 -11.80
C ARG A 110 34.01 34.38 -12.36
N SER A 111 33.68 35.61 -12.77
CA SER A 111 33.97 36.86 -12.02
C SER A 111 33.50 38.07 -12.86
N ARG A 112 32.60 38.90 -12.30
CA ARG A 112 32.84 40.27 -11.80
C ARG A 112 33.48 41.22 -12.81
N SER A 113 32.81 42.34 -13.11
CA SER A 113 33.38 43.69 -13.01
C SER A 113 32.28 44.74 -13.30
N THR A 114 31.97 45.63 -12.35
CA THR A 114 32.09 47.11 -12.47
C THR A 114 31.41 47.69 -13.71
N ARG A 115 30.38 48.54 -13.60
CA ARG A 115 30.41 49.88 -12.98
C ARG A 115 29.01 50.47 -13.07
#